data_AF-A0A2K4WA76-F1
#
_entry.id   AF-A0A2K4WA76-F1
#
_cell.length_a   1.000
_cell.length_b   1.000
_cell.length_c   1.000
_cell.angle_alpha   90.00
_cell.angle_beta   90.00
_cell.angle_gamma   90.00
#
_symmetry.space_group_name_H-M   'P 1'
#
loop_
_entity.id
_entity.type
_entity.pdbx_description
1 polymer ?
#
loop_
_entity_poly.entity_id
_entity_poly.type
_entity_poly.pdbx_seq_one_letter_code
_entity_poly.pdbx_strand_id
1 'polypeptide(L)'
;MADYQITCITLSGSKSHDRITQVGNASVPWSLSTAEAVKRIDAKTDTFYVMDAYGRRANVGVVRPAQGLPYLRTFADSVWTDNLLSLGSC
;
A
#
# COMPACT_ATOMS: atom_id res chain seq x y z
N MET A 1 -11.91 0.85 -13.49
CA MET A 1 -10.91 0.61 -12.43
C MET A 1 -9.74 1.51 -12.70
N ALA A 2 -9.41 2.41 -11.77
CA ALA A 2 -8.19 3.20 -11.86
C ALA A 2 -7.04 2.45 -11.19
N ASP A 3 -5.83 2.64 -11.70
CA ASP A 3 -4.61 1.99 -11.20
C ASP A 3 -3.69 3.08 -10.62
N TYR A 4 -3.53 3.06 -9.29
CA TYR A 4 -2.87 4.12 -8.55
C TYR A 4 -1.47 3.69 -8.09
N GLN A 5 -0.45 4.43 -8.51
CA GLN A 5 0.93 4.21 -8.03
C GLN A 5 1.13 4.85 -6.67
N ILE A 6 1.47 4.06 -5.65
CA ILE A 6 1.93 4.55 -4.35
C ILE A 6 3.43 4.79 -4.43
N THR A 7 3.88 5.98 -4.05
CA THR A 7 5.31 6.36 -3.97
C THR A 7 5.73 6.83 -2.58
N CYS A 8 4.78 7.08 -1.69
CA CYS A 8 5.04 7.44 -0.31
C CYS A 8 4.01 6.79 0.64
N ILE A 9 4.39 6.62 1.90
CA ILE A 9 3.53 6.10 2.97
C ILE A 9 3.66 6.94 4.24
N THR A 10 2.62 7.00 5.06
CA THR A 10 2.68 7.57 6.41
C THR A 10 2.53 6.46 7.43
N LEU A 11 3.44 6.43 8.40
CA LEU A 11 3.48 5.44 9.47
C LEU A 11 3.15 6.09 10.81
N SER A 12 2.43 5.37 11.68
CA SER A 12 2.24 5.76 13.07
C SER A 12 3.07 4.86 13.99
N GLY A 13 4.27 5.34 14.36
CA GLY A 13 5.18 4.65 15.27
C GLY A 13 6.23 3.83 14.54
N SER A 14 6.35 2.54 14.88
CA SER A 14 7.37 1.64 14.33
C SER A 14 7.12 1.32 12.85
N LYS A 15 8.21 0.99 12.14
CA LYS A 15 8.20 0.66 10.70
C LYS A 15 7.62 -0.75 10.46
N SER A 16 6.29 -0.84 10.38
CA SER A 16 5.57 -2.09 10.17
C SER A 16 4.32 -1.87 9.32
N HIS A 17 3.89 -2.91 8.57
CA HIS A 17 2.78 -2.78 7.62
C HIS A 17 1.44 -2.45 8.29
N ASP A 18 1.21 -2.97 9.50
CA ASP A 18 0.06 -2.68 10.35
C ASP A 18 0.02 -1.23 10.85
N ARG A 19 1.15 -0.51 10.76
CA ARG A 19 1.29 0.88 11.18
C ARG A 19 1.18 1.88 10.04
N ILE A 20 0.97 1.42 8.80
CA ILE A 20 0.71 2.30 7.66
C ILE A 20 -0.69 2.89 7.85
N THR A 21 -0.76 4.19 8.07
CA THR A 21 -2.03 4.93 8.27
C THR A 21 -2.50 5.63 7.01
N GLN A 22 -1.56 6.07 6.17
CA GLN A 22 -1.86 6.69 4.88
C GLN A 22 -0.90 6.20 3.80
N VAL A 23 -1.38 6.20 2.57
CA VAL A 23 -0.61 5.91 1.35
C VAL A 23 -0.89 6.99 0.33
N GLY A 24 0.09 7.29 -0.50
CA GLY A 24 -0.07 8.35 -1.48
C GLY A 24 0.99 8.34 -2.57
N ASN A 25 0.92 9.37 -3.40
CA ASN A 25 1.93 9.62 -4.41
C ASN A 25 2.48 11.04 -4.25
N ALA A 26 3.78 11.14 -4.02
CA ALA A 26 4.46 12.43 -3.90
C ALA A 26 4.64 13.14 -5.26
N SER A 27 4.68 12.38 -6.36
CA SER A 27 4.82 12.90 -7.72
C SER A 27 3.49 13.37 -8.31
N VAL A 28 2.38 12.77 -7.90
CA VAL A 28 1.02 13.17 -8.26
C VAL A 28 0.27 13.38 -6.94
N PRO A 29 0.03 14.63 -6.50
CA PRO A 29 -0.37 14.92 -5.12
C PRO A 29 -1.75 14.35 -4.79
N TRP A 30 -1.76 13.11 -4.32
CA TRP A 30 -2.92 12.43 -3.78
C TRP A 30 -2.48 11.58 -2.60
N SER A 31 -3.34 11.48 -1.60
CA SER A 31 -3.16 10.61 -0.44
C SER A 31 -4.50 10.05 -0.01
N LEU A 32 -4.48 8.84 0.52
CA LEU A 32 -5.63 8.08 0.98
C LEU A 32 -5.27 7.47 2.33
N SER A 33 -6.27 7.27 3.20
CA SER A 33 -6.06 6.44 4.38
C SER A 33 -5.97 4.97 3.99
N THR A 34 -5.25 4.18 4.80
CA THR A 34 -5.18 2.73 4.63
C THR A 34 -6.57 2.09 4.60
N ALA A 35 -7.48 2.55 5.46
CA ALA A 35 -8.86 2.07 5.48
C ALA A 35 -9.61 2.35 4.17
N GLU A 36 -9.43 3.52 3.57
CA GLU A 36 -10.05 3.88 2.30
C GLU A 36 -9.48 3.06 1.13
N ALA A 37 -8.16 2.89 1.08
CA ALA A 37 -7.52 2.01 0.09
C ALA A 37 -8.01 0.56 0.22
N VAL A 38 -8.10 0.03 1.45
CA VAL A 38 -8.67 -1.30 1.73
C VAL A 38 -10.10 -1.40 1.19
N LYS A 39 -10.94 -0.39 1.45
CA LYS A 39 -12.33 -0.36 0.99
C LYS A 39 -12.42 -0.38 -0.54
N ARG A 40 -11.58 0.38 -1.24
CA ARG A 40 -11.54 0.42 -2.71
C ARG A 40 -11.05 -0.88 -3.34
N ILE A 41 -10.04 -1.51 -2.74
CA ILE A 41 -9.55 -2.82 -3.17
C ILE A 41 -10.64 -3.88 -2.98
N ASP A 42 -11.32 -3.88 -1.83
CA ASP A 42 -12.39 -4.85 -1.52
C ASP A 42 -13.61 -4.65 -2.42
N ALA A 43 -13.98 -3.40 -2.69
CA ALA A 43 -15.03 -3.05 -3.64
C ALA A 43 -14.63 -3.29 -5.12
N LYS A 44 -13.37 -3.68 -5.38
CA LYS A 44 -12.78 -3.84 -6.71
C LYS A 44 -12.96 -2.61 -7.60
N THR A 45 -13.05 -1.42 -7.01
CA THR A 45 -13.21 -0.18 -7.76
C THR A 45 -11.87 0.29 -8.33
N ASP A 46 -10.81 0.13 -7.55
CA ASP A 46 -9.47 0.63 -7.86
C ASP A 46 -8.39 -0.36 -7.45
N THR A 47 -7.26 -0.31 -8.14
CA THR A 47 -6.07 -1.09 -7.83
C THR A 47 -4.92 -0.17 -7.45
N PHE A 48 -4.04 -0.69 -6.61
CA PHE A 48 -2.86 0.04 -6.13
C PHE A 48 -1.62 -0.78 -6.44
N TYR A 49 -0.54 -0.10 -6.78
CA TYR A 49 0.75 -0.73 -7.01
C TYR A 49 1.90 0.16 -6.55
N VAL A 50 3.07 -0.44 -6.35
CA VAL A 50 4.32 0.27 -6.11
C VAL A 50 5.33 -0.15 -7.16
N MET A 51 6.28 0.73 -7.45
CA MET A 51 7.46 0.40 -8.23
C MET A 51 8.62 0.20 -7.25
N ASP A 52 9.28 -0.95 -7.31
CA ASP A 52 10.49 -1.16 -6.51
C ASP A 52 11.67 -0.33 -7.05
N ALA A 53 12.79 -0.33 -6.33
CA ALA A 53 14.00 0.39 -6.73
C ALA A 53 14.61 -0.10 -8.06
N TYR A 54 14.21 -1.28 -8.52
CA TYR A 54 14.63 -1.90 -9.78
C TYR A 54 13.62 -1.69 -10.92
N GLY A 55 12.56 -0.90 -10.69
CA GLY A 55 11.50 -0.64 -11.67
C GLY A 55 10.51 -1.79 -11.85
N ARG A 56 10.47 -2.76 -10.94
CA ARG A 56 9.48 -3.85 -10.96
C ARG A 56 8.21 -3.41 -10.25
N ARG A 57 7.08 -3.68 -10.90
CA ARG A 57 5.76 -3.43 -10.34
C ARG A 57 5.41 -4.51 -9.33
N ALA A 58 5.09 -4.11 -8.11
CA ALA A 58 4.45 -4.96 -7.12
C ALA A 58 3.04 -4.45 -6.84
N ASN A 59 2.04 -5.32 -6.94
CA ASN A 59 0.66 -4.94 -6.66
C ASN A 59 0.44 -4.84 -5.16
N VAL A 60 -0.53 -4.04 -4.74
CA VAL A 60 -0.87 -3.87 -3.32
C VAL A 60 -2.15 -4.60 -3.05
N GLY A 61 -2.10 -5.47 -2.05
CA GLY A 61 -3.21 -6.26 -1.56
C GLY A 61 -3.54 -5.92 -0.12
N VAL A 62 -4.70 -6.39 0.32
CA VAL A 62 -5.14 -6.27 1.70
C VAL A 62 -4.80 -7.58 2.42
N VAL A 63 -4.05 -7.48 3.52
CA VAL A 63 -3.81 -8.59 4.43
C VAL A 63 -4.76 -8.45 5.61
N ARG A 64 -5.50 -9.53 5.89
CA ARG A 64 -6.43 -9.63 7.02
C ARG A 64 -5.87 -10.64 8.02
N PRO A 65 -5.16 -10.20 9.08
CA PRO A 65 -4.66 -11.12 10.10
C PRO A 65 -5.82 -11.68 10.94
N ALA A 66 -5.61 -12.83 11.60
CA ALA A 66 -6.61 -13.42 12.50
C ALA A 66 -6.89 -12.53 13.73
N GLN A 67 -5.93 -11.67 14.10
CA GLN A 67 -6.06 -10.67 15.15
C GLN A 67 -5.46 -9.35 14.65
N GLY A 68 -6.18 -8.24 14.82
CA GLY A 68 -5.75 -6.90 14.38
C GLY A 68 -6.59 -6.34 13.23
N LEU A 69 -6.25 -5.14 12.78
CA LEU A 69 -6.93 -4.47 11.67
C LEU A 69 -6.35 -4.92 10.32
N PRO A 70 -7.15 -4.92 9.23
CA PRO A 70 -6.66 -5.11 7.89
C PRO A 70 -5.60 -4.05 7.54
N TYR A 71 -4.53 -4.48 6.89
CA TYR A 71 -3.45 -3.60 6.48
C TYR A 71 -3.03 -3.85 5.03
N LEU A 72 -2.32 -2.89 4.45
CA LEU A 72 -1.84 -2.99 3.07
C LEU A 72 -0.48 -3.65 3.04
N ARG A 73 -0.30 -4.58 2.11
CA ARG A 73 1.01 -5.17 1.83
C ARG A 73 1.17 -5.38 0.34
N THR A 74 2.40 -5.28 -0.12
CA THR A 74 2.72 -5.56 -1.52
C THR A 74 2.79 -7.06 -1.75
N PHE A 75 2.30 -7.49 -2.90
CA PHE A 75 2.43 -8.86 -3.38
C PHE A 75 2.92 -8.82 -4.83
N ALA A 76 3.97 -9.60 -5.10
CA ALA A 76 4.54 -9.79 -6.43
C ALA A 76 4.78 -11.29 -6.61
N ASP A 77 4.44 -11.84 -7.77
CA ASP A 77 4.69 -13.25 -8.10
C ASP A 77 4.12 -14.25 -7.05
N SER A 78 2.95 -13.94 -6.48
CA SER A 78 2.30 -14.69 -5.38
C SER A 78 3.04 -14.69 -4.04
N VAL A 79 4.07 -13.84 -3.89
CA VAL A 79 4.83 -13.66 -2.66
C VAL A 79 4.53 -12.30 -2.07
N TRP A 80 4.23 -12.27 -0.77
CA TRP A 80 4.11 -11.02 -0.02
C TRP A 80 5.48 -10.39 0.19
N THR A 81 5.65 -9.16 -0.25
CA THR A 81 6.89 -8.38 -0.18
C THR A 81 6.72 -7.17 0.71
N ASP A 82 7.83 -6.58 1.13
CA ASP A 82 7.88 -5.42 2.03
C ASP A 82 8.17 -4.10 1.29
N ASN A 83 7.88 -4.06 -0.02
CA ASN A 83 8.18 -2.91 -0.89
C ASN A 83 7.48 -1.62 -0.42
N LEU A 84 6.28 -1.73 0.17
CA LEU A 84 5.60 -0.60 0.81
C LEU A 84 6.45 0.05 1.91
N LEU A 85 7.11 -0.75 2.76
CA LEU A 85 7.98 -0.23 3.82
C LEU A 85 9.29 0.35 3.29
N SER A 86 9.67 0.04 2.05
CA SER A 86 10.85 0.64 1.41
C SER A 86 10.57 2.05 0.87
N LEU A 87 9.30 2.48 0.82
CA LEU A 87 8.94 3.82 0.38
C LEU A 87 9.28 4.90 1.41
N GLY A 88 9.38 6.13 0.94
CA GLY A 88 9.58 7.31 1.79
C GLY A 88 8.32 7.72 2.54
N SER A 89 8.46 8.69 3.43
CA SER A 89 7.32 9.31 4.11
C SER A 89 6.53 10.20 3.15
N CYS A 90 5.19 10.03 3.12
CA CYS A 90 4.31 11.16 2.84
C CYS A 90 4.29 12.01 4.12
#